data_AF-A0A1K2HB98-F1
#
_entry.id   AF-A0A1K2HB98-F1
#
_cell.length_a   1.000
_cell.length_b   1.000
_cell.length_c   1.000
_cell.angle_alpha   90.00
_cell.angle_beta   90.00
_cell.angle_gamma   90.00
#
_symmetry.space_group_name_H-M   'P 1'
#
loop_
_entity.id
_entity.type
_entity.pdbx_description
1 polymer ?
#
loop_
_entity_poly.entity_id
_entity_poly.type
_entity_poly.pdbx_seq_one_letter_code
_entity_poly.pdbx_strand_id
1 'polypeptide(L)'
;MAVINGKALVKDGEVVDKVFSNGRQIYGRNLLKNTRNLSSTSTTTAWSTLFNSSQIYNPGIKSLSWVSAMNFSFNVYVPLNASVGSNIPIQLKGQNSQATNVGTDAYNTIISNTNYAIKQSDLGTTIRVNIPVQKISSYQSFDAALANTVSITIRQASNISGFVYSTIKLEIGSTATPWAPAPEDYI
;
A
#
# COMPACT_ATOMS: atom_id res chain seq x y z
N MET A 1 6.45 -6.94 -28.47
CA MET A 1 5.58 -8.11 -28.65
C MET A 1 5.98 -9.13 -27.59
N ALA A 2 5.08 -9.51 -26.68
CA ALA A 2 5.41 -10.40 -25.55
C ALA A 2 5.15 -11.87 -25.92
N VAL A 3 6.11 -12.76 -25.63
CA VAL A 3 6.01 -14.20 -25.89
C VAL A 3 5.81 -14.94 -24.56
N ILE A 4 4.82 -15.82 -24.49
CA ILE A 4 4.53 -16.63 -23.31
C ILE A 4 5.26 -17.97 -23.47
N ASN A 5 6.41 -18.12 -22.81
CA ASN A 5 7.19 -19.38 -22.81
C ASN A 5 7.20 -20.04 -21.41
N GLY A 6 6.05 -20.03 -20.74
CA GLY A 6 5.79 -20.87 -19.57
C GLY A 6 6.56 -20.58 -18.28
N LYS A 7 7.37 -19.51 -18.16
CA LYS A 7 8.13 -19.23 -16.92
C LYS A 7 8.20 -17.76 -16.42
N ALA A 8 7.80 -16.75 -17.19
CA ALA A 8 7.58 -15.38 -16.72
C ALA A 8 7.04 -14.49 -17.86
N LEU A 9 6.39 -13.36 -17.53
CA LEU A 9 6.25 -12.26 -18.49
C LEU A 9 7.58 -11.49 -18.48
N VAL A 10 8.23 -11.29 -19.63
CA VAL A 10 9.46 -10.49 -19.74
C VAL A 10 9.19 -9.27 -20.61
N LYS A 11 9.53 -8.07 -20.12
CA LYS A 11 9.47 -6.81 -20.86
C LYS A 11 10.83 -6.12 -20.75
N ASP A 12 11.43 -5.77 -21.88
CA ASP A 12 12.73 -5.08 -21.96
C ASP A 12 13.86 -5.79 -21.21
N GLY A 13 13.84 -7.13 -21.17
CA GLY A 13 14.84 -7.95 -20.48
C GLY A 13 14.60 -8.13 -18.99
N GLU A 14 13.62 -7.45 -18.40
CA GLU A 14 13.25 -7.61 -16.99
C GLU A 14 12.07 -8.58 -16.80
N VAL A 15 12.18 -9.42 -15.77
CA VAL A 15 11.14 -10.35 -15.35
C VAL A 15 9.99 -9.56 -14.69
N VAL A 16 8.83 -9.54 -15.34
CA VAL A 16 7.58 -8.99 -14.81
C VAL A 16 6.82 -10.13 -14.12
N ASP A 17 7.13 -10.26 -12.84
CA ASP A 17 6.74 -11.29 -11.87
C ASP A 17 5.28 -11.76 -11.97
N LYS A 18 5.07 -13.04 -12.30
CA LYS A 18 3.79 -13.73 -12.16
C LYS A 18 4.05 -15.18 -11.72
N VAL A 19 4.07 -15.42 -10.42
CA VAL A 19 3.92 -16.77 -9.86
C VAL A 19 2.44 -17.15 -9.90
N PHE A 20 2.11 -18.36 -10.32
CA PHE A 20 0.74 -18.88 -10.38
C PHE A 20 0.63 -20.17 -9.55
N SER A 21 -0.52 -20.37 -8.89
CA SER A 21 -0.93 -21.67 -8.31
C SER A 21 -2.40 -21.91 -8.62
N ASN A 22 -2.75 -23.11 -9.09
CA ASN A 22 -4.09 -23.50 -9.54
C ASN A 22 -4.75 -22.52 -10.53
N GLY A 23 -3.99 -22.05 -11.52
CA GLY A 23 -4.50 -21.11 -12.53
C GLY A 23 -4.71 -19.67 -12.02
N ARG A 24 -4.26 -19.35 -10.80
CA ARG A 24 -4.44 -18.06 -10.15
C ARG A 24 -3.10 -17.40 -9.88
N GLN A 25 -2.94 -16.12 -10.24
CA GLN A 25 -1.71 -15.36 -9.96
C GLN A 25 -1.58 -15.18 -8.43
N ILE A 26 -0.49 -15.64 -7.83
CA ILE A 26 -0.23 -15.49 -6.40
C ILE A 26 1.16 -14.91 -6.14
N TYR A 27 1.17 -13.80 -5.41
CA TYR A 27 2.29 -13.07 -4.80
C TYR A 27 3.11 -12.13 -5.70
N GLY A 28 3.60 -11.03 -5.11
CA GLY A 28 4.48 -10.05 -5.75
C GLY A 28 3.79 -8.89 -6.48
N ARG A 29 2.48 -9.01 -6.78
CA ARG A 29 1.72 -7.97 -7.49
C ARG A 29 1.41 -6.78 -6.59
N ASN A 30 1.75 -5.57 -7.05
CA ASN A 30 1.23 -4.35 -6.44
C ASN A 30 -0.21 -4.11 -6.90
N LEU A 31 -1.10 -3.94 -5.92
CA LEU A 31 -2.53 -3.70 -6.12
C LEU A 31 -2.85 -2.20 -6.20
N LEU A 32 -1.86 -1.32 -6.00
CA LEU A 32 -1.98 0.12 -6.21
C LEU A 32 -1.34 0.50 -7.55
N LYS A 33 -2.02 1.35 -8.31
CA LYS A 33 -1.53 1.84 -9.60
C LYS A 33 -0.67 3.10 -9.45
N ASN A 34 0.10 3.41 -10.48
CA ASN A 34 0.90 4.64 -10.63
C ASN A 34 1.89 4.89 -9.48
N THR A 35 2.36 3.86 -8.77
CA THR A 35 3.22 4.06 -7.59
C THR A 35 4.72 4.12 -7.91
N ARG A 36 5.13 3.92 -9.17
CA ARG A 36 6.54 3.82 -9.58
C ARG A 36 7.35 5.07 -9.25
N ASN A 37 6.87 6.21 -9.73
CA ASN A 37 7.51 7.51 -9.53
C ASN A 37 6.77 8.34 -8.48
N LEU A 38 5.87 7.69 -7.72
CA LEU A 38 5.05 8.36 -6.75
C LEU A 38 5.83 8.54 -5.45
N SER A 39 6.02 9.80 -5.09
CA SER A 39 6.53 10.19 -3.78
C SER A 39 5.66 11.30 -3.21
N SER A 40 5.61 11.38 -1.89
CA SER A 40 4.98 12.50 -1.19
C SER A 40 5.76 12.80 0.05
N THR A 41 5.87 14.09 0.33
CA THR A 41 6.31 14.60 1.62
C THR A 41 5.09 15.08 2.38
N SER A 42 5.16 15.07 3.71
CA SER A 42 4.25 15.88 4.50
C SER A 42 4.90 17.21 4.83
N THR A 43 4.20 18.29 4.49
CA THR A 43 4.67 19.67 4.69
C THR A 43 3.82 20.45 5.68
N THR A 44 2.88 19.80 6.37
CA THR A 44 1.85 20.46 7.19
C THR A 44 1.77 19.93 8.62
N THR A 45 1.30 20.78 9.52
CA THR A 45 0.96 20.48 10.91
C THR A 45 -0.49 19.99 11.09
N ALA A 46 -1.23 19.77 10.00
CA ALA A 46 -2.63 19.31 9.98
C ALA A 46 -2.79 17.92 9.34
N TRP A 47 -3.95 17.29 9.57
CA TRP A 47 -4.30 16.00 8.95
C TRP A 47 -4.18 16.09 7.43
N SER A 48 -3.23 15.35 6.85
CA SER A 48 -2.91 15.46 5.43
C SER A 48 -2.95 14.12 4.71
N THR A 49 -3.73 14.09 3.63
CA THR A 49 -3.74 13.00 2.66
C THR A 49 -2.51 13.12 1.77
N LEU A 50 -1.65 12.12 1.81
CA LEU A 50 -0.46 12.01 0.96
C LEU A 50 -0.86 11.59 -0.46
N PHE A 51 -1.76 10.61 -0.54
CA PHE A 51 -2.26 10.09 -1.80
C PHE A 51 -3.76 9.91 -1.72
N ASN A 52 -4.46 10.59 -2.62
CA ASN A 52 -5.89 10.41 -2.78
C ASN A 52 -6.17 9.20 -3.69
N SER A 53 -7.41 8.76 -3.67
CA SER A 53 -7.79 7.53 -4.37
C SER A 53 -7.66 7.64 -5.89
N SER A 54 -7.80 8.81 -6.52
CA SER A 54 -7.70 8.90 -7.98
C SER A 54 -6.30 8.54 -8.48
N GLN A 55 -5.28 8.77 -7.65
CA GLN A 55 -3.88 8.50 -7.98
C GLN A 55 -3.54 7.01 -7.91
N ILE A 56 -3.99 6.32 -6.85
CA ILE A 56 -3.46 4.99 -6.48
C ILE A 56 -4.50 3.87 -6.51
N TYR A 57 -5.80 4.19 -6.55
CA TYR A 57 -6.84 3.16 -6.49
C TYR A 57 -6.98 2.44 -7.83
N ASN A 58 -6.80 1.12 -7.78
CA ASN A 58 -7.08 0.20 -8.86
C ASN A 58 -8.35 -0.60 -8.54
N PRO A 59 -9.45 -0.47 -9.31
CA PRO A 59 -10.70 -1.19 -9.05
C PRO A 59 -10.56 -2.71 -9.19
N GLY A 60 -9.51 -3.22 -9.84
CA GLY A 60 -9.19 -4.65 -9.92
C GLY A 60 -9.08 -5.32 -8.54
N ILE A 61 -8.74 -4.56 -7.48
CA ILE A 61 -8.70 -5.05 -6.10
C ILE A 61 -10.04 -5.63 -5.63
N LYS A 62 -11.17 -5.13 -6.16
CA LYS A 62 -12.52 -5.60 -5.78
C LYS A 62 -12.82 -7.01 -6.26
N SER A 63 -12.07 -7.49 -7.25
CA SER A 63 -12.26 -8.80 -7.88
C SER A 63 -11.39 -9.90 -7.25
N LEU A 64 -10.59 -9.55 -6.23
CA LEU A 64 -9.76 -10.51 -5.52
C LEU A 64 -10.62 -11.44 -4.65
N SER A 65 -10.24 -12.72 -4.63
CA SER A 65 -10.89 -13.79 -3.85
C SER A 65 -9.87 -14.55 -3.00
N TRP A 66 -10.31 -15.44 -2.10
CA TRP A 66 -9.45 -16.27 -1.25
C TRP A 66 -8.30 -15.50 -0.58
N VAL A 67 -8.54 -14.24 -0.20
CA VAL A 67 -7.52 -13.39 0.43
C VAL A 67 -7.49 -13.71 1.92
N SER A 68 -6.40 -14.33 2.37
CA SER A 68 -6.19 -14.68 3.78
C SER A 68 -5.41 -13.61 4.56
N ALA A 69 -4.57 -12.83 3.88
CA ALA A 69 -3.76 -11.77 4.46
C ALA A 69 -3.41 -10.71 3.40
N MET A 70 -3.06 -9.51 3.86
CA MET A 70 -2.58 -8.43 3.02
C MET A 70 -1.47 -7.66 3.74
N ASN A 71 -0.51 -7.13 2.97
CA ASN A 71 0.60 -6.35 3.48
C ASN A 71 0.72 -5.02 2.73
N PHE A 72 0.99 -3.95 3.45
CA PHE A 72 1.26 -2.62 2.93
C PHE A 72 2.71 -2.26 3.21
N SER A 73 3.49 -2.01 2.16
CA SER A 73 4.91 -1.68 2.26
C SER A 73 5.28 -0.41 1.51
N PHE A 74 6.32 0.26 1.99
CA PHE A 74 6.80 1.52 1.44
C PHE A 74 8.24 1.77 1.89
N ASN A 75 8.95 2.58 1.12
CA ASN A 75 10.19 3.20 1.57
C ASN A 75 9.85 4.55 2.19
N VAL A 76 10.58 4.91 3.25
CA VAL A 76 10.38 6.16 3.96
C VAL A 76 11.71 6.76 4.37
N TYR A 77 11.95 8.00 3.94
CA TYR A 77 13.01 8.83 4.52
C TYR A 77 12.53 9.34 5.88
N VAL A 78 13.31 9.07 6.92
CA VAL A 78 13.06 9.52 8.29
C VAL A 78 13.86 10.79 8.54
N PRO A 79 13.23 11.94 8.84
CA PRO A 79 13.95 13.18 9.00
C PRO A 79 14.70 13.24 10.35
N LEU A 80 15.77 14.03 10.43
CA LEU A 80 16.63 14.13 11.62
C LEU A 80 15.90 14.64 12.87
N ASN A 81 14.80 15.36 12.70
CA ASN A 81 13.97 15.89 13.78
C ASN A 81 12.87 14.91 14.25
N ALA A 82 12.78 13.71 13.67
CA ALA A 82 11.85 12.70 14.15
C ALA A 82 12.26 12.20 15.55
N SER A 83 11.27 11.98 16.42
CA SER A 83 11.54 11.50 17.77
C SER A 83 11.83 10.00 17.78
N VAL A 84 13.01 9.61 18.27
CA VAL A 84 13.35 8.20 18.51
C VAL A 84 12.34 7.59 19.48
N GLY A 85 11.91 6.36 19.20
CA GLY A 85 10.87 5.66 19.94
C GLY A 85 9.43 6.01 19.53
N SER A 86 9.22 7.10 18.79
CA SER A 86 7.90 7.36 18.17
C SER A 86 7.70 6.49 16.93
N ASN A 87 6.44 6.25 16.56
CA ASN A 87 6.13 5.47 15.36
C ASN A 87 6.23 6.34 14.11
N ILE A 88 6.64 5.73 12.99
CA ILE A 88 6.48 6.35 11.67
C ILE A 88 4.99 6.72 11.49
N PRO A 89 4.63 7.92 11.05
CA PRO A 89 3.24 8.34 11.16
C PRO A 89 2.47 8.09 9.87
N ILE A 90 2.37 6.85 9.36
CA ILE A 90 1.62 6.56 8.12
C ILE A 90 0.46 5.59 8.34
N GLN A 91 -0.63 5.87 7.65
CA GLN A 91 -1.84 5.07 7.62
C GLN A 91 -2.31 4.87 6.18
N LEU A 92 -2.88 3.69 5.93
CA LEU A 92 -3.66 3.35 4.75
C LEU A 92 -5.07 3.00 5.21
N LYS A 93 -6.08 3.42 4.45
CA LYS A 93 -7.43 2.88 4.60
C LYS A 93 -8.14 2.75 3.26
N GLY A 94 -8.99 1.75 3.17
CA GLY A 94 -10.03 1.65 2.16
C GLY A 94 -11.37 2.08 2.72
N GLN A 95 -12.24 2.67 1.89
CA GLN A 95 -13.59 3.06 2.29
C GLN A 95 -14.63 2.52 1.30
N ASN A 96 -15.86 2.31 1.78
CA ASN A 96 -16.99 1.93 0.94
C ASN A 96 -17.76 3.17 0.41
N SER A 97 -18.79 2.93 -0.41
CA SER A 97 -19.57 3.99 -1.08
C SER A 97 -20.36 4.92 -0.15
N GLN A 98 -20.49 4.60 1.13
CA GLN A 98 -21.19 5.43 2.11
C GLN A 98 -20.28 6.49 2.75
N ALA A 99 -18.96 6.39 2.57
CA ALA A 99 -18.03 7.36 3.12
C ALA A 99 -18.19 8.73 2.44
N THR A 100 -18.46 9.76 3.23
CA THR A 100 -18.61 11.15 2.76
C THR A 100 -17.37 12.02 3.00
N ASN A 101 -16.43 11.56 3.83
CA ASN A 101 -15.15 12.21 4.06
C ASN A 101 -14.05 11.20 4.48
N VAL A 102 -12.79 11.60 4.35
CA VAL A 102 -11.61 10.77 4.67
C VAL A 102 -11.18 10.86 6.13
N GLY A 103 -11.78 11.74 6.94
CA GLY A 103 -11.36 12.03 8.32
C GLY A 103 -11.87 11.03 9.35
N THR A 104 -12.99 10.36 9.09
CA THR A 104 -13.59 9.38 10.02
C THR A 104 -13.28 7.95 9.63
N ASP A 105 -13.27 7.05 10.62
CA ASP A 105 -13.13 5.60 10.37
C ASP A 105 -14.45 4.90 10.06
N ALA A 106 -15.55 5.67 10.09
CA ALA A 106 -16.83 5.20 9.61
C ALA A 106 -16.70 4.73 8.15
N TYR A 107 -17.30 3.58 7.85
CA TYR A 107 -17.34 3.00 6.50
C TYR A 107 -15.98 2.59 5.92
N ASN A 108 -14.94 2.46 6.76
CA ASN A 108 -13.70 1.83 6.35
C ASN A 108 -13.94 0.35 5.96
N THR A 109 -13.16 -0.16 5.02
CA THR A 109 -13.20 -1.57 4.60
C THR A 109 -11.94 -2.32 5.06
N ILE A 110 -10.79 -1.69 4.86
CA ILE A 110 -9.48 -2.15 5.30
C ILE A 110 -8.72 -0.98 5.93
N ILE A 111 -7.83 -1.28 6.85
CA ILE A 111 -6.97 -0.30 7.52
C ILE A 111 -5.57 -0.88 7.68
N SER A 112 -4.59 0.01 7.74
CA SER A 112 -3.25 -0.32 8.18
C SER A 112 -2.62 0.92 8.79
N ASN A 113 -2.00 0.75 9.95
CA ASN A 113 -1.25 1.78 10.65
C ASN A 113 0.07 1.16 11.07
N THR A 114 1.16 1.91 10.95
CA THR A 114 2.45 1.37 11.36
C THR A 114 2.66 1.40 12.86
N ASN A 115 3.33 0.37 13.35
CA ASN A 115 3.87 0.23 14.70
C ASN A 115 5.40 0.25 14.70
N TYR A 116 6.03 0.63 13.59
CA TYR A 116 7.47 0.70 13.49
C TYR A 116 7.99 1.88 14.33
N ALA A 117 8.63 1.56 15.45
CA ALA A 117 9.29 2.53 16.31
C ALA A 117 10.61 2.99 15.67
N ILE A 118 10.76 4.30 15.52
CA ILE A 118 11.95 4.94 14.93
C ILE A 118 13.15 4.69 15.83
N LYS A 119 14.23 4.18 15.24
CA LYS A 119 15.51 3.96 15.92
C LYS A 119 16.43 5.14 15.65
N GLN A 120 17.42 5.32 16.53
CA GLN A 120 18.47 6.32 16.33
C GLN A 120 19.19 6.18 14.97
N SER A 121 19.39 4.94 14.50
CA SER A 121 20.00 4.62 13.22
C SER A 121 19.16 4.99 12.00
N ASP A 122 17.85 5.19 12.18
CA ASP A 122 16.94 5.44 11.07
C ASP A 122 16.95 6.94 10.68
N LEU A 123 17.28 7.82 11.62
CA LEU A 123 17.28 9.27 11.40
C LEU A 123 18.22 9.68 10.26
N GLY A 124 17.72 10.48 9.32
CA GLY A 124 18.46 10.94 8.15
C GLY A 124 18.67 9.86 7.08
N THR A 125 18.01 8.70 7.20
CA THR A 125 18.13 7.59 6.25
C THR A 125 16.79 7.22 5.64
N THR A 126 16.83 6.49 4.52
CA THR A 126 15.65 5.85 3.96
C THR A 126 15.61 4.39 4.37
N ILE A 127 14.51 3.99 5.00
CA ILE A 127 14.28 2.60 5.41
C ILE A 127 13.05 2.03 4.70
N ARG A 128 13.01 0.69 4.60
CA ARG A 128 11.85 -0.03 4.09
C ARG A 128 11.00 -0.52 5.26
N VAL A 129 9.72 -0.20 5.22
CA VAL A 129 8.73 -0.59 6.25
C VAL A 129 7.62 -1.39 5.59
N ASN A 130 7.12 -2.39 6.29
CA ASN A 130 5.96 -3.17 5.88
C ASN A 130 5.07 -3.43 7.09
N ILE A 131 3.76 -3.35 6.87
CA ILE A 131 2.76 -3.40 7.92
C ILE A 131 1.57 -4.25 7.47
N PRO A 132 1.10 -5.19 8.31
CA PRO A 132 -0.10 -5.95 8.01
C PRO A 132 -1.29 -5.03 7.78
N VAL A 133 -2.10 -5.36 6.79
CA VAL A 133 -3.39 -4.73 6.54
C VAL A 133 -4.45 -5.56 7.24
N GLN A 134 -5.39 -4.89 7.89
CA GLN A 134 -6.52 -5.50 8.56
C GLN A 134 -7.81 -5.17 7.80
N LYS A 135 -8.73 -6.13 7.72
CA LYS A 135 -10.13 -5.84 7.37
C LYS A 135 -10.86 -5.27 8.59
N ILE A 136 -11.84 -4.41 8.37
CA ILE A 136 -12.73 -3.98 9.44
C ILE A 136 -13.55 -5.18 9.95
N SER A 137 -13.77 -5.25 11.26
CA SER A 137 -14.40 -6.38 11.96
C SER A 137 -15.81 -6.71 11.48
N SER A 138 -16.54 -5.75 10.91
CA SER A 138 -17.87 -5.95 10.33
C SER A 138 -17.87 -6.77 9.03
N TYR A 139 -16.72 -6.91 8.36
CA TYR A 139 -16.60 -7.77 7.18
C TYR A 139 -16.14 -9.17 7.59
N GLN A 140 -16.82 -10.20 7.09
CA GLN A 140 -16.49 -11.60 7.41
C GLN A 140 -15.13 -12.03 6.82
N SER A 141 -14.74 -11.50 5.66
CA SER A 141 -13.50 -11.84 4.95
C SER A 141 -12.84 -10.62 4.30
N PHE A 142 -11.57 -10.74 3.90
CA PHE A 142 -10.92 -9.71 3.08
C PHE A 142 -11.65 -9.57 1.75
N ASP A 143 -12.07 -10.66 1.12
CA ASP A 143 -12.84 -10.64 -0.11
C ASP A 143 -14.09 -9.74 0.01
N ALA A 144 -14.84 -9.88 1.09
CA ALA A 144 -16.02 -9.05 1.34
C ALA A 144 -15.66 -7.57 1.56
N ALA A 145 -14.59 -7.29 2.31
CA ALA A 145 -14.10 -5.93 2.50
C ALA A 145 -13.65 -5.29 1.18
N LEU A 146 -12.89 -6.01 0.37
CA LEU A 146 -12.36 -5.55 -0.91
C LEU A 146 -13.48 -5.34 -1.94
N ALA A 147 -14.47 -6.24 -2.01
CA ALA A 147 -15.64 -6.08 -2.88
C ALA A 147 -16.43 -4.79 -2.59
N ASN A 148 -16.43 -4.34 -1.33
CA ASN A 148 -17.06 -3.09 -0.90
C ASN A 148 -16.15 -1.87 -0.97
N THR A 149 -14.85 -2.05 -1.20
CA THR A 149 -13.89 -0.94 -1.25
C THR A 149 -14.08 -0.17 -2.55
N VAL A 150 -14.30 1.14 -2.46
CA VAL A 150 -14.43 2.05 -3.62
C VAL A 150 -13.29 3.06 -3.70
N SER A 151 -12.51 3.21 -2.64
CA SER A 151 -11.45 4.20 -2.55
C SER A 151 -10.32 3.68 -1.63
N ILE A 152 -9.09 4.10 -1.90
CA ILE A 152 -7.92 3.88 -1.03
C ILE A 152 -7.28 5.24 -0.77
N THR A 153 -7.07 5.56 0.50
CA THR A 153 -6.42 6.81 0.92
C THR A 153 -5.22 6.49 1.79
N ILE A 154 -4.11 7.17 1.53
CA ILE A 154 -2.89 7.09 2.34
C ILE A 154 -2.61 8.47 2.91
N ARG A 155 -2.30 8.53 4.19
CA ARG A 155 -2.15 9.79 4.94
C ARG A 155 -1.16 9.63 6.07
N GLN A 156 -0.80 10.77 6.67
CA GLN A 156 -0.12 10.73 7.95
C GLN A 156 -1.06 10.61 9.16
N ALA A 157 -0.59 9.95 10.21
CA ALA A 157 -1.27 9.77 11.49
C ALA A 157 -0.95 10.88 12.51
N SER A 158 0.26 11.42 12.45
CA SER A 158 0.71 12.55 13.27
C SER A 158 1.59 13.48 12.42
N ASN A 159 1.65 14.74 12.83
CA ASN A 159 2.15 15.81 11.99
C ASN A 159 3.63 16.05 12.26
N ILE A 160 4.48 15.25 11.60
CA ILE A 160 5.93 15.42 11.62
C ILE A 160 6.37 15.77 10.20
N SER A 161 6.84 17.01 10.05
CA SER A 161 7.39 17.48 8.78
C SER A 161 8.69 16.75 8.44
N GLY A 162 8.92 16.50 7.14
CA GLY A 162 10.18 16.00 6.61
C GLY A 162 10.20 14.50 6.26
N PHE A 163 9.15 13.74 6.60
CA PHE A 163 9.02 12.37 6.08
C PHE A 163 8.79 12.40 4.57
N VAL A 164 9.48 11.51 3.84
CA VAL A 164 9.27 11.30 2.39
C VAL A 164 8.90 9.84 2.15
N TYR A 165 7.71 9.59 1.63
CA TYR A 165 7.20 8.24 1.35
C TYR A 165 7.31 7.92 -0.13
N SER A 166 7.72 6.70 -0.47
CA SER A 166 7.88 6.24 -1.86
C SER A 166 7.77 4.72 -1.98
N THR A 167 7.83 4.21 -3.22
CA THR A 167 7.79 2.76 -3.54
C THR A 167 6.66 2.03 -2.81
N ILE A 168 5.47 2.61 -2.90
CA ILE A 168 4.30 2.19 -2.14
C ILE A 168 3.72 0.93 -2.80
N LYS A 169 3.40 -0.07 -1.99
CA LYS A 169 2.87 -1.35 -2.46
C LYS A 169 1.82 -1.91 -1.51
N LEU A 170 0.70 -2.30 -2.07
CA LEU A 170 -0.30 -3.14 -1.40
C LEU A 170 -0.28 -4.51 -2.07
N GLU A 171 -0.18 -5.59 -1.31
CA GLU A 171 -0.15 -6.94 -1.86
C GLU A 171 -0.90 -7.95 -0.98
N ILE A 172 -1.30 -9.07 -1.58
CA ILE A 172 -1.83 -10.23 -0.84
C ILE A 172 -0.66 -10.97 -0.21
N GLY A 173 -0.85 -11.45 1.01
CA GLY A 173 0.12 -12.24 1.77
C GLY A 173 0.49 -11.58 3.09
N SER A 174 1.12 -12.37 3.97
CA SER A 174 1.63 -11.92 5.26
C SER A 174 3.07 -11.39 5.19
N THR A 175 3.75 -11.59 4.07
CA THR A 175 5.16 -11.21 3.87
C THR A 175 5.27 -10.22 2.73
N ALA A 176 5.88 -9.06 2.99
CA ALA A 176 6.11 -8.08 1.95
C ALA A 176 7.23 -8.53 1.02
N THR A 177 6.98 -8.46 -0.28
CA THR A 177 7.98 -8.74 -1.32
C THR A 177 8.66 -7.42 -1.75
N PRO A 178 9.76 -7.47 -2.52
CA PRO A 178 10.34 -6.28 -3.13
C PRO A 178 9.30 -5.45 -3.90
N TRP A 179 9.52 -4.15 -4.01
CA TRP A 179 8.58 -3.30 -4.75
C TRP A 179 8.52 -3.72 -6.22
N ALA A 180 7.31 -3.78 -6.75
CA ALA A 180 7.03 -3.97 -8.17
C ALA A 180 5.89 -3.03 -8.57
N PRO A 181 5.83 -2.57 -9.83
CA PRO A 181 4.69 -1.81 -10.36
C PRO A 181 3.40 -2.65 -10.41
N ALA A 182 2.25 -1.99 -10.52
CA ALA A 182 1.02 -2.70 -10.85
C ALA A 182 1.07 -3.18 -12.30
N PRO A 183 0.56 -4.38 -12.63
CA PRO A 183 0.41 -4.83 -14.00
C PRO A 183 -0.39 -3.84 -14.87
N GLU A 184 -1.36 -3.16 -14.28
CA GLU A 184 -2.17 -2.13 -14.90
C GLU A 184 -1.40 -0.88 -15.34
N ASP A 185 -0.19 -0.65 -14.80
CA ASP A 185 0.66 0.48 -15.22
C ASP A 185 1.33 0.24 -16.59
N TYR A 186 1.11 -0.93 -17.21
CA TYR A 186 1.72 -1.34 -18.47
C TYR A 186 0.75 -1.58 -19.63
N ILE A 187 -0.55 -1.35 -19.39
CA ILE A 187 -1.65 -1.66 -20.32
C ILE A 187 -2.18 -0.36 -20.92
#